data_AF-A0A7S1P047-F1
#
_entry.id   AF-A0A7S1P047-F1
#
_cell.length_a   1.000
_cell.length_b   1.000
_cell.length_c   1.000
_cell.angle_alpha   90.00
_cell.angle_beta   90.00
_cell.angle_gamma   90.00
#
_symmetry.space_group_name_H-M   'P 1'
#
loop_
_entity.id
_entity.type
_entity.pdbx_description
1 polymer ?
#
loop_
_entity_poly.entity_id
_entity_poly.type
_entity_poly.pdbx_seq_one_letter_code
_entity_poly.pdbx_strand_id
1 'polypeptide(L)'
;MSLVELQTHLDDTGDKVLSFFNPDLPADPPNRGRFLLSGSEAFLTAAAYVLFVTLAPLLVKALFGNGNGNGEGSEDAKAAGCKTTVLGKFAREPILFVTVIYNAVQVGLCSWMVWAAIDYFWRHKYKLVCNAYDPHEPGMAWLVWGFYLSKGL
;
A
#
# COMPACT_ATOMS: atom_id res chain seq x y z
N MET A 1 -10.24 -27.06 -4.80
CA MET A 1 -10.56 -26.04 -3.78
C MET A 1 -11.24 -24.89 -4.49
N SER A 2 -12.49 -24.59 -4.12
CA SER A 2 -13.22 -23.45 -4.68
C SER A 2 -12.67 -22.13 -4.13
N LEU A 3 -12.94 -21.02 -4.81
CA LEU A 3 -12.50 -19.69 -4.37
C LEU A 3 -13.10 -19.33 -3.00
N VAL A 4 -14.32 -19.81 -2.73
CA VAL A 4 -15.02 -19.65 -1.44
C VAL A 4 -14.35 -20.48 -0.33
N GLU A 5 -13.98 -21.74 -0.62
CA GLU A 5 -13.24 -22.58 0.35
C GLU A 5 -11.85 -22.02 0.67
N LEU A 6 -11.21 -21.39 -0.33
CA LEU A 6 -9.92 -20.74 -0.12
C LEU A 6 -10.08 -19.51 0.79
N GLN A 7 -11.09 -18.67 0.53
CA GLN A 7 -11.39 -17.49 1.35
C GLN A 7 -11.67 -17.88 2.81
N THR A 8 -12.54 -18.86 3.05
CA THR A 8 -12.88 -19.30 4.40
C THR A 8 -11.70 -19.91 5.13
N HIS A 9 -10.83 -20.67 4.43
CA HIS A 9 -9.63 -21.23 5.04
C HIS A 9 -8.59 -20.16 5.40
N LEU A 10 -8.43 -19.14 4.55
CA LEU A 10 -7.56 -17.99 4.83
C LEU A 10 -8.04 -17.19 6.03
N ASP A 11 -9.34 -16.94 6.10
CA ASP A 11 -9.93 -16.16 7.20
C ASP A 11 -9.87 -16.94 8.52
N ASP A 12 -10.19 -18.24 8.54
CA ASP A 12 -10.08 -19.10 9.73
C ASP A 12 -8.62 -19.26 10.20
N THR A 13 -7.67 -19.36 9.27
CA THR A 13 -6.24 -19.39 9.61
C THR A 13 -5.79 -18.05 10.21
N GLY A 14 -6.25 -16.93 9.64
CA GLY A 14 -5.98 -15.59 10.17
C GLY A 14 -6.48 -15.42 11.60
N ASP A 15 -7.72 -15.82 11.87
CA ASP A 15 -8.35 -15.74 13.19
C ASP A 15 -7.63 -16.64 14.23
N LYS A 16 -7.16 -17.82 13.82
CA LYS A 16 -6.35 -18.71 14.67
C LYS A 16 -5.00 -18.10 15.03
N VAL A 17 -4.33 -17.46 14.08
CA VAL A 17 -3.05 -16.77 14.35
C VAL A 17 -3.28 -15.58 15.28
N LEU A 18 -4.33 -14.78 15.04
CA LEU A 18 -4.65 -13.63 15.87
C LEU A 18 -4.98 -14.02 17.32
N SER A 19 -5.81 -15.05 17.51
CA SER A 19 -6.16 -15.57 18.84
C SER A 19 -4.98 -16.24 19.55
N PHE A 20 -4.03 -16.82 18.82
CA PHE A 20 -2.80 -17.35 19.41
C PHE A 20 -1.92 -16.25 20.03
N PHE A 21 -1.77 -15.12 19.33
CA PHE A 21 -0.92 -14.01 19.82
C PHE A 21 -1.63 -13.06 20.79
N ASN A 22 -2.95 -12.98 20.75
CA ASN A 22 -3.75 -12.11 21.62
C ASN A 22 -5.01 -12.86 22.10
N PRO A 23 -4.90 -13.70 23.14
CA PRO A 23 -6.03 -14.50 23.63
C PRO A 23 -7.17 -13.65 24.21
N ASP A 24 -6.87 -12.43 24.66
CA ASP A 24 -7.84 -11.49 25.24
C ASP A 24 -8.55 -10.59 24.19
N LEU A 25 -8.46 -10.94 22.90
CA LEU A 25 -9.16 -10.22 21.84
C LEU A 25 -10.69 -10.30 22.06
N PRO A 26 -11.42 -9.16 22.02
CA PRO A 26 -12.88 -9.17 22.08
C PRO A 26 -13.46 -9.93 20.88
N ALA A 27 -14.55 -10.66 21.10
CA ALA A 27 -15.22 -11.48 20.07
C ALA A 27 -15.71 -10.66 18.85
N ASP A 28 -15.87 -9.35 19.02
CA ASP A 28 -16.14 -8.40 17.94
C ASP A 28 -15.21 -7.19 18.06
N PRO A 29 -14.03 -7.21 17.41
CA PRO A 29 -13.09 -6.11 17.50
C PRO A 29 -13.63 -4.87 16.77
N PRO A 30 -13.32 -3.65 17.23
CA PRO A 30 -13.86 -2.40 16.68
C PRO A 30 -13.50 -2.11 15.21
N ASN A 31 -12.69 -2.97 14.59
CA ASN A 31 -12.25 -2.87 13.21
C ASN A 31 -12.77 -4.01 12.32
N ARG A 32 -13.60 -4.92 12.84
CA ARG A 32 -14.19 -6.01 12.04
C ARG A 32 -15.02 -5.42 10.89
N GLY A 33 -14.85 -5.94 9.68
CA GLY A 33 -15.60 -5.52 8.49
C GLY A 33 -15.08 -4.25 7.79
N ARG A 34 -13.94 -3.70 8.21
CA ARG A 34 -13.28 -2.61 7.46
C ARG A 34 -12.52 -3.19 6.24
N PHE A 35 -12.38 -2.36 5.21
CA PHE A 35 -11.72 -2.71 3.94
C PHE A 35 -10.29 -3.25 4.15
N LEU A 36 -9.96 -4.37 3.50
CA LEU A 36 -8.65 -5.07 3.51
C LEU A 36 -8.21 -5.65 4.86
N LEU A 37 -9.10 -5.68 5.87
CA LEU A 37 -8.84 -6.36 7.15
C LEU A 37 -9.22 -7.85 7.13
N SER A 38 -10.01 -8.28 6.15
CA SER A 38 -10.20 -9.70 5.88
C SER A 38 -8.92 -10.31 5.31
N GLY A 39 -8.49 -11.46 5.84
CA GLY A 39 -7.27 -12.12 5.42
C GLY A 39 -7.31 -12.53 3.95
N SER A 40 -8.49 -12.96 3.49
CA SER A 40 -8.73 -13.29 2.10
C SER A 40 -8.71 -12.08 1.16
N GLU A 41 -9.27 -10.94 1.56
CA GLU A 41 -9.21 -9.69 0.78
C GLU A 41 -7.77 -9.18 0.64
N ALA A 42 -7.02 -9.17 1.75
CA ALA A 42 -5.61 -8.79 1.78
C ALA A 42 -4.76 -9.68 0.86
N PHE A 43 -4.94 -11.00 0.97
CA PHE A 43 -4.21 -11.97 0.18
C PHE A 43 -4.54 -11.86 -1.32
N LEU A 44 -5.82 -11.76 -1.68
CA LEU A 44 -6.25 -11.62 -3.07
C LEU A 44 -5.72 -10.32 -3.69
N THR A 45 -5.75 -9.21 -2.95
CA THR A 45 -5.22 -7.93 -3.41
C THR A 45 -3.72 -8.00 -3.65
N ALA A 46 -2.96 -8.58 -2.70
CA ALA A 46 -1.53 -8.78 -2.85
C ALA A 46 -1.18 -9.72 -4.02
N ALA A 47 -1.89 -10.84 -4.15
CA ALA A 47 -1.69 -11.79 -5.23
C ALA A 47 -1.99 -11.18 -6.61
N ALA A 48 -3.09 -10.42 -6.72
CA ALA A 48 -3.45 -9.70 -7.93
C ALA A 48 -2.39 -8.66 -8.30
N TYR A 49 -1.86 -7.92 -7.32
CA TYR A 49 -0.79 -6.96 -7.53
C TYR A 49 0.49 -7.64 -8.05
N VAL A 50 0.95 -8.72 -7.41
CA VAL A 50 2.16 -9.45 -7.84
C VAL A 50 1.96 -10.02 -9.25
N LEU A 51 0.79 -10.60 -9.52
CA LEU A 51 0.46 -11.14 -10.84
C LEU A 51 0.44 -10.03 -11.90
N PHE A 52 -0.15 -8.88 -11.60
CA PHE A 52 -0.14 -7.74 -12.51
C PHE A 52 1.27 -7.25 -12.80
N VAL A 53 2.09 -7.01 -11.77
CA VAL A 53 3.46 -6.49 -11.92
C VAL A 53 4.37 -7.47 -12.68
N THR A 54 4.15 -8.78 -12.53
CA THR A 54 4.93 -9.81 -13.24
C THR A 54 4.47 -10.02 -14.67
N LEU A 55 3.17 -9.98 -14.94
CA LEU A 55 2.62 -10.22 -16.28
C LEU A 55 2.57 -8.97 -17.16
N ALA A 56 2.42 -7.77 -16.59
CA ALA A 56 2.32 -6.54 -17.38
C ALA A 56 3.55 -6.28 -18.27
N PRO A 57 4.81 -6.45 -17.82
CA PRO A 57 5.97 -6.30 -18.69
C PRO A 57 5.99 -7.33 -19.83
N LEU A 58 5.56 -8.57 -19.56
CA LEU A 58 5.47 -9.63 -20.56
C LEU A 58 4.39 -9.33 -21.60
N LEU A 59 3.24 -8.81 -21.16
CA LEU A 59 2.13 -8.43 -22.03
C LEU A 59 2.51 -7.22 -22.91
N VAL A 60 3.18 -6.20 -22.34
CA VAL A 60 3.70 -5.06 -23.10
C VAL A 60 4.72 -5.53 -24.15
N LYS A 61 5.64 -6.42 -23.78
CA LYS A 61 6.61 -7.00 -24.71
C LYS A 61 5.94 -7.85 -25.79
N ALA A 62 4.89 -8.60 -25.47
CA ALA A 62 4.16 -9.41 -26.45
C ALA A 62 3.33 -8.55 -27.43
N LEU A 63 2.72 -7.48 -26.95
CA LEU A 63 1.86 -6.60 -27.75
C LEU A 63 2.63 -5.57 -28.58
N PHE A 64 3.76 -5.07 -28.07
CA PHE A 64 4.52 -3.98 -28.70
C PHE A 64 5.95 -4.37 -29.10
N GLY A 65 6.43 -5.57 -28.73
CA GLY A 65 7.82 -5.99 -28.92
C GLY A 65 8.16 -6.62 -30.27
N ASN A 66 7.28 -6.55 -31.29
CA ASN A 66 7.60 -7.04 -32.63
C ASN A 66 8.10 -5.94 -33.60
N GLY A 67 8.60 -4.83 -33.07
CA GLY A 67 9.34 -3.84 -33.84
C GLY A 67 10.82 -4.21 -33.93
N ASN A 68 11.22 -4.84 -35.03
CA ASN A 68 12.63 -4.95 -35.40
C ASN A 68 13.18 -3.55 -35.64
N GLY A 69 13.96 -3.02 -34.70
CA GLY A 69 14.58 -1.71 -34.81
C GLY A 69 15.88 -1.71 -34.02
N ASN A 70 16.98 -2.04 -34.70
CA ASN A 70 18.30 -1.54 -34.32
C ASN A 70 18.18 -0.03 -34.09
N GLY A 71 18.43 0.39 -32.86
CA GLY A 71 18.39 1.78 -32.45
C GLY A 71 19.38 1.97 -31.33
N GLU A 72 20.67 1.93 -31.68
CA GLU A 72 21.69 2.65 -30.93
C GLU A 72 21.15 4.04 -30.58
N GLY A 73 21.09 4.32 -29.29
CA GLY A 73 20.64 5.60 -28.75
C GLY A 73 21.33 5.91 -27.43
N SER A 74 22.49 5.32 -27.20
CA SER A 74 23.45 5.81 -26.20
C SER A 74 24.26 6.89 -26.88
N GLU A 75 23.80 8.14 -26.86
CA GLU A 75 24.62 9.37 -26.79
C GLU A 75 23.78 10.67 -26.96
N ASP A 76 22.67 10.65 -27.70
CA ASP A 76 21.87 11.87 -27.96
C ASP A 76 20.97 12.33 -26.79
N ALA A 77 20.70 11.46 -25.82
CA ALA A 77 19.91 11.80 -24.64
C ALA A 77 20.61 12.79 -23.68
N LYS A 78 21.92 13.00 -23.84
CA LYS A 78 22.70 13.92 -22.98
C LYS A 78 22.72 15.36 -23.50
N ALA A 79 22.53 15.57 -24.81
CA ALA A 79 22.55 16.91 -25.43
C ALA A 79 21.19 17.63 -25.39
N ALA A 80 20.08 16.91 -25.31
CA ALA A 80 18.73 17.49 -25.15
C ALA A 80 18.40 17.92 -23.70
N GLY A 81 19.33 17.73 -22.76
CA GLY A 81 19.17 18.08 -21.35
C GLY A 81 19.27 19.57 -21.04
N CYS A 82 19.58 20.42 -22.02
CA CYS A 82 19.72 21.86 -21.82
C CYS A 82 18.52 22.59 -22.45
N LYS A 83 17.59 23.04 -21.59
CA LYS A 83 16.47 23.97 -21.86
C LYS A 83 15.11 23.40 -22.29
N THR A 84 14.68 22.27 -21.74
CA THR A 84 13.22 22.01 -21.64
C THR A 84 12.78 22.34 -20.23
N THR A 85 12.33 23.59 -20.06
CA THR A 85 11.74 24.11 -18.81
C THR A 85 10.72 23.11 -18.27
N VAL A 86 10.79 22.83 -16.97
CA VAL A 86 9.94 21.87 -16.23
C VAL A 86 8.44 22.01 -16.56
N LEU A 87 8.03 23.23 -16.92
CA LEU A 87 6.68 23.61 -17.36
C LEU A 87 6.24 22.97 -18.71
N GLY A 88 7.17 22.79 -19.65
CA GLY A 88 6.91 22.20 -20.97
C GLY A 88 6.74 20.66 -20.93
N LYS A 89 7.34 19.99 -19.93
CA LYS A 89 7.07 18.57 -19.66
C LYS A 89 5.72 18.34 -18.99
N PHE A 90 5.30 19.26 -18.12
CA PHE A 90 3.99 19.21 -17.46
C PHE A 90 2.80 19.32 -18.43
N ALA A 91 2.93 20.08 -19.51
CA ALA A 91 1.84 20.27 -20.49
C ALA A 91 1.65 19.08 -21.46
N ARG A 92 2.63 18.17 -21.55
CA ARG A 92 2.64 17.08 -22.54
C ARG A 92 2.40 15.69 -21.96
N GLU A 93 2.53 15.54 -20.64
CA GLU A 93 2.47 14.23 -19.99
C GLU A 93 1.50 14.25 -18.80
N PRO A 94 0.23 13.83 -18.98
CA PRO A 94 -0.76 13.79 -17.89
C PRO A 94 -0.31 12.86 -16.74
N ILE A 95 0.57 11.90 -17.03
CA ILE A 95 1.11 10.97 -16.04
C ILE A 95 2.04 11.65 -15.02
N LEU A 96 2.68 12.77 -15.39
CA LEU A 96 3.58 13.50 -14.51
C LEU A 96 2.79 14.26 -13.43
N PHE A 97 1.64 14.83 -13.79
CA PHE A 97 0.73 15.49 -12.85
C PHE A 97 0.14 14.48 -11.83
N VAL A 98 -0.26 13.30 -12.30
CA VAL A 98 -0.74 12.21 -11.41
C VAL A 98 0.36 11.78 -10.44
N THR A 99 1.61 11.68 -10.91
CA THR A 99 2.75 11.32 -10.06
C THR A 99 3.02 12.35 -8.97
N VAL A 100 2.92 13.65 -9.29
CA VAL A 100 3.11 14.71 -8.30
C VAL A 100 1.98 14.72 -7.27
N ILE A 101 0.73 14.55 -7.68
CA ILE A 101 -0.40 14.42 -6.75
C ILE A 101 -0.22 13.19 -5.86
N TYR A 102 0.11 12.04 -6.45
CA TYR A 102 0.33 10.79 -5.73
C TYR A 102 1.40 10.97 -4.64
N ASN A 103 2.56 11.49 -5.01
CA ASN A 103 3.66 11.72 -4.06
C ASN A 103 3.26 12.72 -2.96
N ALA A 104 2.56 13.80 -3.30
CA ALA A 104 2.11 14.79 -2.32
C ALA A 104 1.08 14.20 -1.33
N VAL A 105 0.13 13.41 -1.83
CA VAL A 105 -0.84 12.68 -1.00
C VAL A 105 -0.12 11.69 -0.08
N GLN A 106 0.86 10.96 -0.60
CA GLN A 106 1.63 10.00 0.20
C GLN A 106 2.40 10.69 1.33
N VAL A 107 3.11 11.79 1.03
CA VAL A 107 3.82 12.56 2.07
C VAL A 107 2.83 13.13 3.10
N GLY A 108 1.68 13.62 2.66
CA GLY A 108 0.63 14.12 3.55
C GLY A 108 0.08 13.05 4.48
N LEU A 109 -0.28 11.88 3.94
CA LEU A 109 -0.76 10.73 4.71
C LEU A 109 0.31 10.23 5.69
N CYS A 110 1.56 10.07 5.25
CA CYS A 110 2.67 9.68 6.12
C CYS A 110 2.87 10.67 7.27
N SER A 111 2.85 11.97 6.96
CA SER A 111 3.00 13.03 7.97
C SER A 111 1.85 13.03 8.97
N TRP A 112 0.61 12.86 8.49
CA TRP A 112 -0.58 12.76 9.34
C TRP A 112 -0.51 11.56 10.28
N MET A 113 -0.13 10.38 9.78
CA MET A 113 0.00 9.17 10.60
C MET A 113 1.05 9.33 11.69
N VAL A 114 2.20 9.93 11.38
CA VAL A 114 3.23 10.23 12.38
C VAL A 114 2.71 11.21 13.42
N TRP A 115 2.08 12.30 12.99
CA TRP A 115 1.51 13.29 13.92
C TRP A 115 0.46 12.66 14.84
N ALA A 116 -0.46 11.88 14.31
CA ALA A 116 -1.52 11.27 15.10
C ALA A 116 -0.99 10.16 16.03
N ALA A 117 0.06 9.42 15.64
CA ALA A 117 0.75 8.50 16.54
C ALA A 117 1.44 9.25 17.70
N ILE A 118 2.05 10.40 17.44
CA ILE A 118 2.63 11.27 18.47
C ILE A 118 1.53 11.82 19.38
N ASP A 119 0.48 12.41 18.85
CA ASP A 119 -0.64 12.93 19.65
C ASP A 119 -1.22 11.85 20.57
N TYR A 120 -1.41 10.63 20.05
CA TYR A 120 -1.89 9.49 20.83
C TYR A 120 -0.90 9.08 21.93
N PHE A 121 0.40 9.01 21.62
CA PHE A 121 1.46 8.71 22.59
C PHE A 121 1.46 9.69 23.77
N TRP A 122 1.28 10.98 23.48
CA TRP A 122 1.30 12.03 24.49
C TRP A 122 0.04 12.01 25.36
N ARG A 123 -1.14 11.78 24.77
CA ARG A 123 -2.41 11.69 25.50
C ARG A 123 -2.46 10.49 26.44
N HIS A 124 -1.90 9.36 26.04
CA HIS A 124 -1.92 8.11 26.81
C HIS A 124 -0.65 7.90 27.66
N LYS A 125 0.25 8.89 27.68
CA LYS A 125 1.52 8.88 28.44
C LYS A 125 2.30 7.58 28.27
N TYR A 126 2.37 7.10 27.03
CA TYR A 126 3.08 5.88 26.70
C TYR A 126 4.59 6.02 26.97
N LYS A 127 5.24 4.89 27.22
CA LYS A 127 6.70 4.77 27.36
C LYS A 127 7.31 4.42 26.01
N LEU A 128 8.61 4.65 25.83
CA LEU A 128 9.30 4.28 24.57
C LEU A 128 9.37 2.76 24.35
N VAL A 129 9.22 1.96 25.42
CA VAL A 129 9.32 0.49 25.39
C VAL A 129 8.26 -0.09 26.33
N CYS A 130 7.71 -1.25 25.97
CA CYS A 130 6.74 -2.02 26.76
C CYS A 130 5.43 -1.27 27.09
N ASN A 131 4.72 -0.78 26.07
CA ASN A 131 3.32 -0.37 26.23
C ASN A 131 2.42 -1.58 26.04
N ALA A 132 1.48 -1.78 26.95
CA ALA A 132 0.41 -2.74 26.75
C ALA A 132 -0.52 -2.22 25.64
N TYR A 133 -0.86 -3.09 24.68
CA TYR A 133 -1.91 -2.80 23.72
C TYR A 133 -3.26 -3.02 24.39
N ASP A 134 -4.12 -1.99 24.40
CA ASP A 134 -5.49 -2.10 24.89
C ASP A 134 -6.44 -2.32 23.69
N PRO A 135 -7.04 -3.52 23.53
CA PRO A 135 -7.94 -3.82 22.43
C PRO A 135 -9.31 -3.13 22.55
N HIS A 136 -9.65 -2.55 23.70
CA HIS A 136 -10.92 -1.85 23.92
C HIS A 136 -10.87 -0.38 23.51
N GLU A 137 -9.68 0.15 23.19
CA GLU A 137 -9.49 1.54 22.78
C GLU A 137 -9.33 1.66 21.25
N PRO A 138 -10.28 2.26 20.52
CA PRO A 138 -10.29 2.21 19.05
C PRO A 138 -9.25 3.13 18.38
N GLY A 139 -8.67 4.07 19.12
CA GLY A 139 -7.82 5.12 18.55
C GLY A 139 -6.52 4.60 17.95
N MET A 140 -5.79 3.74 18.67
CA MET A 140 -4.58 3.09 18.16
C MET A 140 -4.91 2.18 16.97
N ALA A 141 -6.05 1.49 17.05
CA ALA A 141 -6.50 0.53 16.04
C ALA A 141 -6.81 1.21 14.69
N TRP A 142 -7.36 2.43 14.72
CA TRP A 142 -7.59 3.24 13.51
C TRP A 142 -6.30 3.70 12.85
N LEU A 143 -5.31 4.11 13.65
CA LEU A 143 -3.99 4.55 13.15
C LEU A 143 -3.22 3.41 12.49
N VAL A 144 -3.23 2.23 13.11
CA VAL A 144 -2.60 1.03 12.56
C VAL A 144 -3.28 0.60 11.26
N TRP A 145 -4.61 0.69 11.19
CA TRP A 145 -5.34 0.41 9.96
C TRP A 145 -5.00 1.40 8.84
N GLY A 146 -4.93 2.70 9.13
CA GLY A 146 -4.49 3.71 8.15
C GLY A 146 -3.07 3.46 7.63
N PHE A 147 -2.15 3.08 8.52
CA PHE A 147 -0.80 2.68 8.15
C PHE A 147 -0.77 1.44 7.27
N TYR A 148 -1.61 0.45 7.58
CA TYR A 148 -1.75 -0.75 6.77
C TYR A 148 -2.26 -0.41 5.35
N LEU A 149 -3.29 0.41 5.22
CA LEU A 149 -3.78 0.86 3.90
C LEU A 149 -2.74 1.64 3.11
N SER A 150 -1.92 2.46 3.78
CA SER A 150 -0.87 3.25 3.11
C SER A 150 0.19 2.41 2.39
N LYS A 151 0.33 1.13 2.75
CA LYS A 151 1.23 0.20 2.06
C LYS A 151 0.66 -0.36 0.77
N GLY A 152 -0.67 -0.38 0.64
CA GLY A 152 -1.37 -0.82 -0.57
C GLY A 152 -1.64 0.31 -1.57
N LEU A 153 -1.24 1.56 -1.23
CA LEU A 153 -1.47 2.77 -2.00
C LEU A 153 -0.23 3.16 -2.80
#